data_AF-A3B7T5-F1
#
_entry.id   AF-A3B7T5-F1
#
_cell.length_a   1.000
_cell.length_b   1.000
_cell.length_c   1.000
_cell.angle_alpha   90.00
_cell.angle_beta   90.00
_cell.angle_gamma   90.00
#
_symmetry.space_group_name_H-M   'P 1'
#
loop_
_entity.id
_entity.type
_entity.pdbx_description
1 polymer ?
#
loop_
_entity_poly.entity_id
_entity_poly.type
_entity_poly.pdbx_seq_one_letter_code
_entity_poly.pdbx_strand_id
1 'polypeptide(L)'
;MAMYQPAPPKGPLDTCYDMAGVRSFALPRITLVFDKNAAVELDPSGVLFQGCLAFTAGPNDQVPGIIGNIQLQTLEVLYNIPAALVGFRHAAC
;
A
#
# COMPACT_ATOMS: atom_id res chain seq x y z
N MET A 1 0.83 15.62 1.72
CA MET A 1 -0.60 15.69 1.36
C MET A 1 -1.33 16.84 2.08
N ALA A 2 -0.72 18.03 2.15
CA ALA A 2 -1.30 19.17 2.89
C ALA A 2 -2.56 19.77 2.23
N MET A 3 -2.94 19.29 1.04
CA MET A 3 -4.13 19.71 0.30
C MET A 3 -5.43 19.08 0.80
N TYR A 4 -5.36 18.03 1.63
CA TYR A 4 -6.54 17.39 2.20
C TYR A 4 -6.69 17.76 3.67
N GLN A 5 -7.94 17.96 4.10
CA GLN A 5 -8.24 18.22 5.50
C GLN A 5 -7.89 16.98 6.33
N PRO A 6 -7.05 17.10 7.37
CA PRO A 6 -6.76 15.98 8.26
C PRO A 6 -8.03 15.50 8.98
N ALA A 7 -8.13 14.20 9.19
CA ALA A 7 -9.18 13.56 9.97
C ALA A 7 -8.59 12.78 11.16
N PRO A 8 -9.38 12.47 12.19
CA PRO A 8 -8.93 11.62 13.29
C PRO A 8 -8.45 10.24 12.79
N PRO A 9 -7.48 9.62 13.49
CA PRO A 9 -6.99 8.29 13.16
C PRO A 9 -8.10 7.24 13.25
N LYS A 10 -7.98 6.18 12.45
CA LYS A 10 -8.94 5.06 12.41
C LYS A 10 -8.25 3.76 12.79
N GLY A 11 -8.42 3.36 14.05
CA GLY A 11 -7.75 2.18 14.58
C GLY A 11 -6.22 2.33 14.49
N PRO A 12 -5.50 1.42 13.81
CA PRO A 12 -4.05 1.49 13.69
C PRO A 12 -3.55 2.50 12.62
N LEU A 13 -4.45 3.09 11.83
CA LEU A 13 -4.07 4.02 10.77
C LEU A 13 -3.98 5.44 11.34
N ASP A 14 -2.78 6.02 11.31
CA ASP A 14 -2.46 7.31 11.92
C ASP A 14 -2.68 8.52 10.99
N THR A 15 -2.58 8.31 9.69
CA THR A 15 -2.58 9.37 8.68
C THR A 15 -3.88 9.32 7.88
N CYS A 16 -4.87 10.09 8.33
CA CYS A 16 -6.23 10.09 7.79
C CYS A 16 -6.66 11.48 7.30
N TYR A 17 -7.56 11.48 6.32
CA TYR A 17 -8.09 12.68 5.67
C TYR A 17 -9.61 12.64 5.54
N ASP A 18 -10.25 13.80 5.63
CA ASP A 18 -11.64 13.97 5.24
C ASP A 18 -11.72 14.08 3.72
N MET A 19 -12.46 13.15 3.12
CA MET A 19 -12.63 13.03 1.68
C MET A 19 -13.97 13.59 1.19
N ALA A 20 -14.79 14.15 2.08
CA ALA A 20 -16.08 14.73 1.72
C ALA A 20 -15.91 15.85 0.69
N GLY A 21 -16.60 15.73 -0.45
CA GLY A 21 -16.58 16.73 -1.52
C GLY A 21 -15.33 16.72 -2.41
N VAL A 22 -14.35 15.84 -2.16
CA VAL A 22 -13.16 15.69 -3.01
C VAL A 22 -13.53 14.85 -4.25
N ARG A 23 -13.40 15.44 -5.45
CA ARG A 23 -13.78 14.79 -6.72
C ARG A 23 -12.65 13.98 -7.35
N SER A 24 -11.40 14.37 -7.11
CA SER A 24 -10.21 13.68 -7.58
C SER A 24 -9.15 13.68 -6.49
N PHE A 25 -8.55 12.52 -6.26
CA PHE A 25 -7.49 12.35 -5.28
C PHE A 25 -6.16 12.20 -6.00
N ALA A 26 -5.24 13.12 -5.74
CA ALA A 26 -3.82 12.94 -6.00
C ALA A 26 -3.19 12.17 -4.83
N LEU A 27 -2.83 10.92 -5.08
CA LEU A 27 -2.13 10.06 -4.13
C LEU A 27 -0.63 10.00 -4.46
N PRO A 28 0.24 9.78 -3.46
CA PRO A 28 1.64 9.51 -3.72
C PRO A 28 1.78 8.21 -4.50
N ARG A 29 2.74 8.17 -5.43
CA ARG A 29 3.19 6.91 -6.02
C ARG A 29 4.05 6.18 -5.01
N ILE A 30 3.73 4.91 -4.78
CA ILE A 30 4.46 4.05 -3.84
C ILE A 30 4.92 2.81 -4.61
N THR A 31 6.24 2.60 -4.62
CA THR A 31 6.87 1.45 -5.25
C THR A 31 7.57 0.62 -4.19
N LEU A 32 7.23 -0.66 -4.11
CA LEU A 32 7.95 -1.63 -3.31
C LEU A 32 9.11 -2.16 -4.14
N VAL A 33 10.34 -1.92 -3.68
CA VAL A 33 11.57 -2.35 -4.35
C VAL A 33 12.13 -3.55 -3.60
N PHE A 34 12.44 -4.60 -4.35
CA PHE A 34 12.99 -5.85 -3.86
C PHE A 34 14.34 -6.14 -4.52
N ASP A 35 15.03 -7.14 -3.99
CA ASP A 35 16.26 -7.66 -4.58
C ASP A 35 16.07 -8.10 -6.03
N LYS A 36 17.19 -8.32 -6.73
CA LYS A 36 17.22 -8.78 -8.13
C LYS A 36 16.51 -7.80 -9.09
N ASN A 37 16.55 -6.51 -8.78
CA ASN A 37 15.95 -5.42 -9.55
C ASN A 37 14.44 -5.60 -9.78
N ALA A 38 13.73 -6.22 -8.83
CA ALA A 38 12.29 -6.31 -8.87
C ALA A 38 11.66 -5.08 -8.20
N ALA A 39 10.67 -4.49 -8.86
CA ALA A 39 9.91 -3.37 -8.31
C ALA A 39 8.44 -3.52 -8.70
N VAL A 40 7.54 -3.25 -7.75
CA VAL A 40 6.09 -3.24 -7.99
C VAL A 40 5.50 -1.94 -7.47
N GLU A 41 4.85 -1.20 -8.35
CA GLU A 41 4.07 -0.03 -7.98
C GLU A 41 2.72 -0.48 -7.42
N LEU A 42 2.30 0.13 -6.31
CA LEU A 42 0.98 -0.11 -5.75
C LEU A 42 -0.05 0.67 -6.55
N ASP A 43 -1.19 0.03 -6.83
CA ASP A 43 -2.36 0.74 -7.33
C ASP A 43 -2.85 1.77 -6.29
N PRO A 44 -3.44 2.91 -6.71
CA PRO A 44 -4.09 3.87 -5.81
C PRO A 44 -5.00 3.23 -4.73
N SER A 45 -5.72 2.17 -5.07
CA SER A 45 -6.56 1.41 -4.12
C SER A 45 -5.76 0.68 -3.03
N GLY A 46 -4.48 0.37 -3.28
CA GLY A 46 -3.54 -0.21 -2.32
C GLY A 46 -2.85 0.83 -1.43
N VAL A 47 -2.98 2.12 -1.74
CA VAL A 47 -2.34 3.23 -1.00
C VAL A 47 -3.27 3.84 0.03
N LEU A 48 -4.57 3.93 -0.27
CA LEU A 48 -5.57 4.58 0.58
C LEU A 48 -6.70 3.60 0.94
N PHE A 49 -6.97 3.44 2.23
CA PHE A 49 -8.06 2.62 2.74
C PHE A 49 -8.96 3.44 3.67
N GLN A 50 -10.25 3.53 3.32
CA GLN A 50 -11.26 4.26 4.11
C GLN A 50 -10.87 5.71 4.49
N GLY A 51 -10.15 6.40 3.61
CA GLY A 51 -9.69 7.78 3.81
C GLY A 51 -8.41 7.92 4.63
N CYS A 52 -7.74 6.83 4.95
CA CYS A 52 -6.44 6.82 5.60
C CYS A 52 -5.38 6.19 4.70
N LEU A 53 -4.12 6.57 4.87
CA LEU A 53 -3.02 5.82 4.30
C LEU A 53 -3.09 4.37 4.79
N ALA A 54 -2.98 3.40 3.88
CA ALA A 54 -3.06 1.98 4.17
C ALA A 54 -1.75 1.44 4.78
N PHE A 55 -1.11 2.23 5.64
CA PHE A 55 0.16 1.94 6.29
C PHE A 55 0.01 2.11 7.80
N THR A 56 0.58 1.19 8.54
CA THR A 56 0.67 1.24 10.00
C THR A 56 2.11 1.05 10.40
N ALA A 57 2.53 1.73 11.46
CA ALA A 57 3.83 1.48 12.06
C ALA A 57 3.91 0.02 12.55
N GLY A 58 5.03 -0.64 12.27
CA GLY A 58 5.40 -1.88 12.93
C GLY A 58 5.87 -1.63 14.36
N PRO A 59 6.04 -2.67 15.18
CA PRO A 59 6.45 -2.53 16.58
C PRO A 59 7.90 -2.04 16.73
N ASN A 60 8.78 -2.35 15.77
CA ASN A 60 10.16 -1.88 15.65
C ASN A 60 10.76 -2.31 14.31
N ASP A 61 11.97 -1.82 14.01
CA ASP A 61 12.68 -2.06 12.74
C ASP A 61 13.28 -3.48 12.60
N GLN A 62 13.16 -4.33 13.62
CA GLN A 62 13.62 -5.72 13.57
C GLN A 62 12.54 -6.66 12.99
N VAL A 63 11.31 -6.17 12.85
CA VAL A 63 10.20 -6.95 12.31
C VAL A 63 10.05 -6.65 10.81
N PRO A 64 10.01 -7.68 9.94
CA PRO A 64 9.77 -7.48 8.52
C PRO A 64 8.46 -6.74 8.25
N GLY A 65 8.44 -5.94 7.18
CA GLY A 65 7.20 -5.34 6.69
C GLY A 65 6.21 -6.40 6.20
N ILE A 66 4.92 -6.15 6.41
CA ILE A 66 3.84 -7.03 5.98
C ILE A 66 3.08 -6.36 4.83
N ILE A 67 2.97 -7.05 3.70
CA ILE A 67 2.11 -6.64 2.59
C ILE A 67 0.72 -7.23 2.85
N GLY A 68 -0.24 -6.37 3.20
CA GLY A 68 -1.59 -6.78 3.58
C GLY A 68 -2.52 -7.00 2.38
N ASN A 69 -3.75 -7.45 2.68
CA ASN A 69 -4.79 -7.66 1.67
C ASN A 69 -4.97 -6.45 0.75
N ILE A 70 -5.05 -5.25 1.33
CA ILE A 70 -5.30 -4.00 0.58
C ILE A 70 -4.23 -3.76 -0.49
N GLN A 71 -2.95 -3.98 -0.18
CA GLN A 71 -1.87 -3.82 -1.15
C GLN A 71 -1.85 -4.93 -2.22
N LEU A 72 -2.42 -6.10 -1.94
CA LEU A 72 -2.41 -7.25 -2.86
C LEU A 72 -3.60 -7.29 -3.82
N GLN A 73 -4.67 -6.52 -3.59
CA GLN A 73 -5.93 -6.62 -4.35
C GLN A 73 -5.76 -6.53 -5.89
N THR A 74 -4.83 -5.71 -6.37
CA THR A 74 -4.59 -5.48 -7.81
C THR A 74 -3.33 -6.16 -8.32
N LEU A 75 -2.68 -6.95 -7.46
CA LEU A 75 -1.45 -7.68 -7.78
C LEU A 75 -1.77 -9.15 -7.97
N GLU A 76 -1.26 -9.73 -9.06
CA GLU A 76 -1.11 -11.18 -9.14
C GLU A 76 0.23 -11.56 -8.48
N VAL A 77 0.16 -12.51 -7.55
CA VAL A 77 1.33 -13.00 -6.82
C VAL A 77 1.61 -14.44 -7.22
N LEU A 78 2.80 -14.67 -7.79
CA LEU A 78 3.29 -15.99 -8.15
C LEU A 78 4.21 -16.52 -7.06
N TYR A 79 3.86 -17.65 -6.46
CA TYR A 79 4.72 -18.38 -5.52
C TYR A 79 5.44 -19.51 -6.26
N ASN A 80 6.70 -19.26 -6.67
CA ASN A 80 7.54 -20.28 -7.31
C ASN A 80 8.39 -20.99 -6.24
N ILE A 81 7.78 -22.01 -5.62
CA ILE A 81 8.39 -22.77 -4.54
C ILE A 81 9.69 -23.48 -4.97
N PRO A 82 9.76 -24.19 -6.12
CA PRO A 82 10.99 -24.86 -6.55
C PRO A 82 12.19 -23.92 -6.75
N ALA A 83 11.95 -22.69 -7.20
CA ALA A 83 13.00 -21.70 -7.41
C ALA A 83 13.27 -20.82 -6.17
N ALA A 84 12.50 -20.99 -5.07
CA ALA A 84 12.50 -20.10 -3.91
C ALA A 84 12.32 -18.62 -4.29
N LEU A 85 11.34 -18.33 -5.16
CA LEU A 85 11.04 -16.99 -5.65
C LEU A 85 9.56 -16.62 -5.46
N VAL A 86 9.32 -15.34 -5.25
CA VAL A 86 8.00 -14.71 -5.33
C VAL A 86 8.04 -13.70 -6.49
N GLY A 87 7.03 -13.75 -7.36
CA GLY A 87 6.85 -12.82 -8.47
C GLY A 87 5.60 -11.98 -8.28
N PHE A 88 5.64 -10.74 -8.76
CA PHE A 88 4.51 -9.81 -8.74
C PHE A 88 4.19 -9.33 -10.16
N ARG A 89 2.90 -9.31 -10.52
CA ARG A 89 2.41 -8.65 -11.73
C ARG A 89 1.36 -7.60 -11.34
N HIS A 90 1.63 -6.35 -11.70
CA HIS A 90 0.72 -5.22 -11.47
C HIS A 90 -0.46 -5.24 -12.46
N ALA A 91 -1.61 -4.68 -12.05
CA ALA A 91 -2.82 -4.53 -12.86
C ALA A 91 -3.34 -5.84 -13.46
N ALA A 92 -3.36 -6.89 -12.65
CA ALA A 92 -3.63 -8.25 -13.10
C ALA A 92 -5.00 -8.81 -12.65
N CYS A 93 -5.75 -8.08 -11.81
CA CYS A 93 -6.99 -8.51 -11.15
C CYS A 93 -8.08 -7.44 -11.28
#